data_AF-A0A433QCV5-F1
#
_entry.id   AF-A0A433QCV5-F1
#
_cell.length_a   1.000
_cell.length_b   1.000
_cell.length_c   1.000
_cell.angle_alpha   90.00
_cell.angle_beta   90.00
_cell.angle_gamma   90.00
#
_symmetry.space_group_name_H-M   'P 1'
#
loop_
_entity.id
_entity.type
_entity.pdbx_description
1 polymer ?
#
loop_
_entity_poly.entity_id
_entity_poly.type
_entity_poly.pdbx_seq_one_letter_code
_entity_poly.pdbx_strand_id
1 'polypeptide(L)'
;MYLPTRDGINKPASFVTNFVKGNFVDQFRPYTRLFDFDMAKPFKGALFRLPLRTEELARQSNLRNKSYHDLEIRRLLNKFQVEAFRGYLLRKQLPKTHLQFLQDLIREGFFGSNKGFLMDQSTLVKHYYNYWPTDIGEGMLYTYYRDFYNIATQSGDVFYTRSNGGQWVSYQEAVFEDETLFSYCGIKQELSKIINNILIERGINVVELPHRIMKSFSMRLQVTPKLVRDTIRHDNKAIVEKMEMNVFIAFFEYLLKDKAFAELDGFTILPLMDMSFGTFRAGQIEYYIADKAAIALFPNLSSSFVDLGKISKSITIALTTATATKALNVKKLDNVDFAKLVSKMLSPEDGGNESNINDDWLRNIWDYLVATTSIDMAAFENMPILPTIGPKGILVSLNRKLPLLYEDGRQSIINAILTKIGTHLRSSEFIEILRQLPIYPAYASSSTVVFKPAKDCYLLPRDLPVFSGWFGMTILCNDHTDPKFAAKIGIPELSLLEHLRDNVLPLLQIPPSVAEYPTFLCKVLSYVEKSPRLCLILLQHRIIPSNEWPNCRLFRASELYDDTHPVFASVFAGAGKFVDSN
;
A
#
# COMPACT_ATOMS: atom_id res chain seq x y z
N MET A 1 15.35 39.31 52.33
CA MET A 1 14.64 40.60 52.17
C MET A 1 15.26 41.26 50.95
N TYR A 2 14.54 41.27 49.82
CA TYR A 2 15.00 41.97 48.61
C TYR A 2 14.47 43.39 48.70
N LEU A 3 15.35 44.36 48.99
CA LEU A 3 15.02 45.77 48.88
C LEU A 3 15.35 46.19 47.45
N PRO A 4 14.40 46.73 46.67
CA PRO A 4 14.64 47.08 45.29
C PRO A 4 15.70 48.19 45.21
N THR A 5 16.73 47.96 44.41
CA THR A 5 17.72 48.98 44.05
C THR A 5 17.03 49.95 43.10
N ARG A 6 16.77 51.18 43.57
CA ARG A 6 16.35 52.27 42.69
C ARG A 6 17.60 52.78 41.97
N ASP A 7 17.54 52.78 40.64
CA ASP A 7 18.64 53.11 39.74
C ASP A 7 19.29 54.46 40.07
N GLY A 8 20.62 54.48 40.06
CA GLY A 8 21.41 55.72 39.99
C GLY A 8 22.23 56.09 41.23
N ILE A 9 22.17 55.35 42.34
CA ILE A 9 23.10 55.56 43.46
C ILE A 9 23.64 54.20 43.92
N ASN A 10 24.89 53.90 43.53
CA ASN A 10 25.72 52.88 44.19
C ASN A 10 25.99 53.31 45.64
N LYS A 11 25.00 53.17 46.52
CA LYS A 11 25.29 53.16 47.96
C LYS A 11 25.89 51.80 48.28
N PRO A 12 27.07 51.74 48.93
CA PRO A 12 27.64 50.46 49.32
C PRO A 12 26.63 49.74 50.22
N ALA A 13 26.49 48.43 50.06
CA ALA A 13 25.57 47.60 50.86
C ALA A 13 25.68 47.88 52.38
N SER A 14 26.82 48.41 52.83
CA SER A 14 27.11 48.89 54.19
C SER A 14 26.25 50.09 54.63
N PHE A 15 25.85 51.03 53.76
CA PHE A 15 25.05 52.19 54.18
C PHE A 15 23.61 51.77 54.53
N VAL A 16 23.01 50.89 53.73
CA VAL A 16 21.67 50.36 53.99
C VAL A 16 21.69 49.45 55.23
N THR A 17 22.70 48.59 55.38
CA THR A 17 22.83 47.76 56.59
C THR A 17 23.11 48.57 57.84
N ASN A 18 23.94 49.62 57.79
CA ASN A 18 24.22 50.47 58.95
C ASN A 18 23.03 51.37 59.33
N PHE A 19 22.31 51.93 58.35
CA PHE A 19 21.08 52.70 58.61
C PHE A 19 19.97 51.83 59.21
N VAL A 20 19.77 50.62 58.67
CA VAL A 20 18.76 49.67 59.16
C VAL A 20 19.13 49.11 60.53
N LYS A 21 20.40 48.74 60.74
CA LYS A 21 20.90 48.31 62.05
C LYS A 21 20.78 49.40 63.11
N GLY A 22 21.09 50.66 62.77
CA GLY A 22 21.09 51.77 63.74
C GLY A 22 19.68 52.23 64.17
N ASN A 23 18.71 52.23 63.26
CA ASN A 23 17.38 52.80 63.52
C ASN A 23 16.29 51.77 63.84
N PHE A 24 16.46 50.51 63.42
CA PHE A 24 15.46 49.45 63.62
C PHE A 24 16.03 48.26 64.38
N VAL A 25 16.93 48.55 65.34
CA VAL A 25 17.63 47.55 66.15
C VAL A 25 16.65 46.47 66.63
N ASP A 26 15.52 46.86 67.22
CA ASP A 26 14.57 45.92 67.84
C ASP A 26 13.84 45.02 66.85
N GLN A 27 13.64 45.45 65.60
CA GLN A 27 13.00 44.64 64.55
C GLN A 27 13.92 43.50 64.09
N PHE A 28 15.24 43.73 64.15
CA PHE A 28 16.29 42.88 63.59
C PHE A 28 17.03 42.08 64.67
N ARG A 29 17.06 42.59 65.90
CA ARG A 29 17.61 41.95 67.12
C ARG A 29 17.21 40.49 67.29
N PRO A 30 15.99 40.06 66.96
CA PRO A 30 15.61 38.66 67.15
C PRO A 30 16.21 37.69 66.11
N TYR A 31 16.74 38.20 64.99
CA TYR A 31 17.46 37.41 64.00
C TYR A 31 18.97 37.41 64.26
N THR A 32 19.52 38.50 64.82
CA THR A 32 20.97 38.63 65.04
C THR A 32 21.52 37.82 66.21
N ARG A 33 20.66 37.17 66.99
CA ARG A 33 21.01 36.33 68.14
C ARG A 33 20.97 34.83 67.85
N LEU A 34 20.72 34.44 66.60
CA LEU A 34 20.50 33.05 66.20
C LEU A 34 21.38 32.70 64.99
N PHE A 35 21.99 31.51 65.01
CA PHE A 35 22.73 30.90 63.88
C PHE A 35 23.80 31.80 63.25
N ASP A 36 24.52 32.58 64.07
CA ASP A 36 25.64 33.45 63.68
C ASP A 36 25.30 34.50 62.60
N PHE A 37 24.02 34.83 62.42
CA PHE A 37 23.60 35.88 61.49
C PHE A 37 23.88 37.26 62.08
N ASP A 38 24.79 38.02 61.48
CA ASP A 38 25.17 39.36 61.97
C ASP A 38 24.75 40.50 61.04
N MET A 39 24.05 40.20 59.94
CA MET A 39 23.69 41.12 58.84
C MET A 39 24.89 41.86 58.20
N ALA A 40 26.13 41.56 58.58
CA ALA A 40 27.32 42.14 57.96
C ALA A 40 27.72 41.38 56.69
N LYS A 41 27.33 40.10 56.60
CA LYS A 41 27.56 39.24 55.43
C LYS A 41 26.26 38.57 54.97
N PRO A 42 26.17 38.17 53.68
CA PRO A 42 25.08 37.34 53.21
C PRO A 42 25.00 36.04 54.03
N PHE A 43 23.80 35.72 54.53
CA PHE A 43 23.56 34.48 55.27
C PHE A 43 23.55 33.28 54.31
N LYS A 44 24.38 32.28 54.56
CA LYS A 44 24.43 31.04 53.76
C LYS A 44 23.35 30.06 54.22
N GLY A 45 22.09 30.39 53.94
CA GLY A 45 20.95 29.56 54.29
C GLY A 45 19.63 30.34 54.25
N ALA A 46 18.57 29.71 54.76
CA ALA A 46 17.26 30.34 54.93
C ALA A 46 16.85 30.31 56.41
N LEU A 47 16.51 31.46 56.97
CA LEU A 47 16.04 31.61 58.35
C LEU A 47 14.58 32.07 58.33
N PHE A 48 13.71 31.29 58.98
CA PHE A 48 12.31 31.63 59.16
C PHE A 48 12.04 31.96 60.62
N ARG A 49 11.45 33.14 60.87
CA ARG A 49 10.90 33.50 62.17
C ARG A 49 9.40 33.54 62.05
N LEU A 50 8.71 32.76 62.87
CA LEU A 50 7.26 32.72 62.93
C LEU A 50 6.83 33.22 64.32
N PRO A 51 6.60 34.53 64.50
CA PRO A 51 6.09 35.05 65.77
C PRO A 51 4.75 34.41 66.11
N LEU A 52 4.66 33.81 67.29
CA LEU A 52 3.41 33.21 67.74
C LEU A 52 2.39 34.31 68.05
N ARG A 53 1.15 34.08 67.64
CA ARG A 53 0.07 35.03 67.88
C ARG A 53 -0.35 34.97 69.35
N THR A 54 -0.42 36.14 70.00
CA THR A 54 -1.02 36.27 71.34
C THR A 54 -2.54 36.15 71.26
N GLU A 55 -3.21 35.92 72.40
CA GLU A 55 -4.67 35.79 72.43
C GLU A 55 -5.39 37.04 71.92
N GLU A 56 -4.92 38.23 72.33
CA GLU A 56 -5.53 39.48 71.86
C GLU A 56 -5.33 39.69 70.35
N LEU A 57 -4.13 39.37 69.84
CA LEU A 57 -3.87 39.44 68.39
C LEU A 57 -4.70 38.41 67.62
N ALA A 58 -4.99 37.24 68.20
CA ALA A 58 -5.83 36.21 67.60
C ALA A 58 -7.28 36.68 67.49
N ARG A 59 -7.81 37.29 68.54
CA ARG A 59 -9.17 37.83 68.57
C ARG A 59 -9.40 38.92 67.53
N GLN A 60 -8.38 39.74 67.26
CA GLN A 60 -8.44 40.85 66.31
C GLN A 60 -8.01 40.47 64.88
N SER A 61 -7.60 39.22 64.62
CA SER A 61 -7.05 38.83 63.32
C SER A 61 -8.14 38.34 62.35
N ASN A 62 -8.23 38.99 61.19
CA ASN A 62 -9.11 38.56 60.08
C ASN A 62 -8.64 37.28 59.36
N LEU A 63 -7.44 36.76 59.66
CA LEU A 63 -6.89 35.56 59.01
C LEU A 63 -7.18 34.28 59.80
N ARG A 64 -6.96 34.30 61.12
CA ARG A 64 -7.16 33.12 61.98
C ARG A 64 -7.23 33.50 63.45
N ASN A 65 -8.30 33.09 64.12
CA ASN A 65 -8.57 33.37 65.54
C ASN A 65 -7.84 32.44 66.54
N LYS A 66 -6.74 31.80 66.13
CA LYS A 66 -6.00 30.85 66.95
C LYS A 66 -4.68 31.45 67.45
N SER A 67 -4.48 31.42 68.77
CA SER A 67 -3.19 31.63 69.44
C SER A 67 -2.49 30.29 69.65
N TYR A 68 -1.17 30.33 69.83
CA TYR A 68 -0.37 29.14 70.14
C TYR A 68 0.46 29.39 71.38
N HIS A 69 0.26 28.58 72.41
CA HIS A 69 0.99 28.63 73.67
C HIS A 69 2.10 27.56 73.74
N ASP A 70 3.01 27.69 74.70
CA ASP A 70 4.19 26.81 74.84
C ASP A 70 3.83 25.31 74.81
N LEU A 71 2.79 24.91 75.56
CA LEU A 71 2.31 23.53 75.57
C LEU A 71 1.83 23.04 74.19
N GLU A 72 1.19 23.89 73.41
CA GLU A 72 0.69 23.54 72.08
C GLU A 72 1.83 23.44 71.06
N ILE A 73 2.84 24.30 71.17
CA ILE A 73 4.05 24.23 70.35
C ILE A 73 4.85 22.98 70.71
N ARG A 74 5.00 22.64 71.99
CA ARG A 74 5.63 21.38 72.42
C ARG A 74 4.87 20.16 71.90
N ARG A 75 3.54 20.17 71.93
CA ARG A 75 2.72 19.11 71.32
C ARG A 75 2.92 19.03 69.80
N LEU A 76 3.03 20.18 69.12
CA LEU A 76 3.31 20.23 67.69
C LEU A 76 4.69 19.65 67.36
N LEU A 77 5.72 20.03 68.13
CA LEU A 77 7.08 19.50 67.97
C LEU A 77 7.16 18.01 68.27
N ASN A 78 6.47 17.52 69.30
CA ASN A 78 6.39 16.08 69.59
C ASN A 78 5.67 15.32 68.46
N LYS A 79 4.56 15.86 67.92
CA LYS A 79 3.92 15.29 66.73
C LYS A 79 4.87 15.29 65.54
N PHE A 80 5.59 16.38 65.29
CA PHE A 80 6.59 16.45 64.24
C PHE A 80 7.72 15.43 64.44
N GLN A 81 8.23 15.25 65.65
CA GLN A 81 9.27 14.27 65.97
C GLN A 81 8.80 12.85 65.68
N VAL A 82 7.59 12.49 66.11
CA VAL A 82 6.99 11.17 65.85
C VAL A 82 6.78 10.96 64.34
N GLU A 83 6.24 11.95 63.64
CA GLU A 83 6.02 11.87 62.18
C GLU A 83 7.33 11.92 61.38
N ALA A 84 8.36 12.63 61.84
CA ALA A 84 9.69 12.66 61.24
C ALA A 84 10.41 11.32 61.40
N PHE A 85 10.31 10.70 62.59
CA PHE A 85 10.83 9.34 62.81
C PHE A 85 10.09 8.31 61.95
N ARG A 86 8.76 8.39 61.87
CA ARG A 86 7.95 7.57 60.96
C ARG A 86 8.34 7.80 59.50
N GLY A 87 8.59 9.04 59.11
CA GLY A 87 9.06 9.41 57.77
C GLY A 87 10.44 8.84 57.45
N TYR A 88 11.39 8.93 58.38
CA TYR A 88 12.72 8.33 58.22
C TYR A 88 12.65 6.80 58.13
N LEU A 89 11.88 6.16 59.02
CA LEU A 89 11.68 4.72 59.00
C LEU A 89 11.09 4.26 57.66
N LEU A 90 9.98 4.86 57.22
CA LEU A 90 9.26 4.44 56.02
C LEU A 90 9.96 4.82 54.70
N ARG A 91 10.65 5.96 54.64
CA ARG A 91 11.29 6.44 53.39
C ARG A 91 12.75 6.07 53.24
N LYS A 92 13.47 5.83 54.35
CA LYS A 92 14.92 5.58 54.31
C LYS A 92 15.29 4.18 54.75
N GLN A 93 14.84 3.71 55.91
CA GLN A 93 15.27 2.40 56.41
C GLN A 93 14.47 1.24 55.86
N LEU A 94 13.14 1.29 55.91
CA LEU A 94 12.30 0.18 55.48
C LEU A 94 12.55 -0.24 54.02
N PRO A 95 12.66 0.68 53.03
CA PRO A 95 13.01 0.31 51.66
C PRO A 95 14.35 -0.44 51.54
N LYS A 96 15.38 0.03 52.26
CA LYS A 96 16.72 -0.56 52.24
C LYS A 96 16.75 -1.92 52.92
N THR A 97 16.16 -2.04 54.09
CA THR A 97 16.08 -3.31 54.83
C THR A 97 15.26 -4.34 54.06
N HIS A 98 14.19 -3.93 53.40
CA HIS A 98 13.41 -4.83 52.55
C HIS A 98 14.20 -5.29 51.32
N LEU A 99 14.94 -4.39 50.66
CA LEU A 99 15.81 -4.78 49.56
C LEU A 99 16.91 -5.76 50.03
N GLN A 100 17.51 -5.49 51.19
CA GLN A 100 18.50 -6.39 51.79
C GLN A 100 17.91 -7.78 52.05
N PHE A 101 16.69 -7.85 52.59
CA PHE A 101 15.97 -9.11 52.78
C PHE A 101 15.80 -9.88 51.46
N LEU A 102 15.42 -9.21 50.36
CA LEU A 102 15.31 -9.86 49.05
C LEU A 102 16.67 -10.37 48.54
N GLN A 103 17.74 -9.61 48.75
CA GLN A 103 19.09 -10.03 48.37
C GLN A 103 19.59 -11.20 49.21
N ASP A 104 19.24 -11.25 50.49
CA ASP A 104 19.59 -12.36 51.38
C ASP A 104 18.83 -13.63 50.98
N LEU A 105 17.55 -13.52 50.61
CA LEU A 105 16.78 -14.63 50.03
C LEU A 105 17.44 -15.23 48.79
N ILE A 106 18.03 -14.39 47.94
CA ILE A 106 18.79 -14.83 46.75
C ILE A 106 20.07 -15.55 47.19
N ARG A 107 20.84 -14.96 48.12
CA ARG A 107 22.14 -15.47 48.59
C ARG A 107 22.06 -16.78 49.37
N GLU A 108 21.03 -16.94 50.21
CA GLU A 108 20.84 -18.15 51.01
C GLU A 108 20.44 -19.38 50.16
N GLY A 109 20.31 -19.21 48.84
CA GLY A 109 20.12 -20.33 47.92
C GLY A 109 18.70 -20.86 47.87
N PHE A 110 17.71 -20.16 48.45
CA PHE A 110 16.29 -20.48 48.25
C PHE A 110 15.90 -20.49 46.77
N PHE A 111 16.65 -19.77 45.93
CA PHE A 111 16.43 -19.64 44.49
C PHE A 111 17.65 -20.04 43.63
N GLY A 112 18.73 -20.54 44.26
CA GLY A 112 20.01 -20.86 43.60
C GLY A 112 20.41 -22.32 43.79
N SER A 113 20.38 -23.09 42.71
CA SER A 113 20.96 -24.44 42.56
C SER A 113 20.62 -25.50 43.64
N ASN A 114 19.63 -26.33 43.32
CA ASN A 114 19.62 -27.78 43.57
C ASN A 114 19.85 -28.29 45.02
N LYS A 115 19.11 -27.77 46.01
CA LYS A 115 18.96 -28.44 47.30
C LYS A 115 17.49 -28.56 47.72
N GLY A 116 16.89 -29.71 47.42
CA GLY A 116 15.85 -30.34 48.25
C GLY A 116 14.42 -29.81 48.20
N PHE A 117 14.11 -28.76 47.43
CA PHE A 117 12.70 -28.33 47.28
C PHE A 117 11.99 -29.09 46.16
N LEU A 118 10.80 -29.61 46.43
CA LEU A 118 9.90 -30.29 45.47
C LEU A 118 9.31 -29.33 44.40
N MET A 119 9.71 -28.05 44.39
CA MET A 119 9.17 -27.02 43.49
C MET A 119 10.15 -26.68 42.37
N ASP A 120 9.62 -26.44 41.17
CA ASP A 120 10.40 -25.94 40.04
C ASP A 120 10.90 -24.50 40.27
N GLN A 121 12.00 -24.13 39.61
CA GLN A 121 12.60 -22.80 39.72
C GLN A 121 11.63 -21.67 39.33
N SER A 122 10.70 -21.90 38.39
CA SER A 122 9.75 -20.87 37.97
C SER A 122 8.74 -20.54 39.09
N THR A 123 8.32 -21.54 39.85
CA THR A 123 7.41 -21.42 40.97
C THR A 123 8.08 -20.68 42.12
N LEU A 124 9.35 -21.00 42.39
CA LEU A 124 10.16 -20.29 43.36
C LEU A 124 10.28 -18.80 42.99
N VAL A 125 10.66 -18.47 41.75
CA VAL A 125 10.77 -17.07 41.29
C VAL A 125 9.45 -16.31 41.39
N LYS A 126 8.31 -16.96 41.12
CA LYS A 126 6.98 -16.35 41.33
C LYS A 126 6.74 -16.02 42.81
N HIS A 127 7.13 -16.91 43.73
CA HIS A 127 7.05 -16.64 45.16
C HIS A 127 7.99 -15.51 45.60
N TYR A 128 9.21 -15.43 45.07
CA TYR A 128 10.12 -14.32 45.33
C TYR A 128 9.46 -12.96 45.02
N TYR A 129 8.85 -12.83 43.84
CA TYR A 129 8.17 -11.60 43.47
C TYR A 129 6.94 -11.30 44.33
N ASN A 130 6.36 -12.26 45.05
CA ASN A 130 5.28 -12.00 46.03
C ASN A 130 5.73 -11.20 47.25
N TYR A 131 7.02 -11.18 47.55
CA TYR A 131 7.56 -10.33 48.61
C TYR A 131 7.75 -8.87 48.17
N TRP A 132 7.71 -8.57 46.87
CA TRP A 132 7.82 -7.18 46.40
C TRP A 132 6.60 -6.35 46.83
N PRO A 133 6.82 -5.11 47.33
CA PRO A 133 5.74 -4.27 47.80
C PRO A 133 4.81 -3.90 46.65
N THR A 134 3.51 -3.92 46.93
CA THR A 134 2.44 -3.51 46.01
C THR A 134 2.00 -2.10 46.30
N ASP A 135 1.51 -1.41 45.27
CA ASP A 135 0.90 -0.09 45.43
C ASP A 135 -0.34 -0.21 46.32
N ILE A 136 -0.40 0.61 47.36
CA ILE A 136 -1.48 0.62 48.36
C ILE A 136 -2.30 1.92 48.27
N GLY A 137 -2.08 2.76 47.25
CA GLY A 137 -2.75 4.05 47.07
C GLY A 137 -2.05 5.19 47.83
N GLU A 138 -2.80 6.23 48.22
CA GLU A 138 -2.25 7.46 48.81
C GLU A 138 -1.72 7.29 50.25
N GLY A 139 -0.76 8.14 50.63
CA GLY A 139 -0.29 8.28 52.02
C GLY A 139 1.19 7.95 52.22
N MET A 140 1.59 7.67 53.46
CA MET A 140 2.99 7.45 53.83
C MET A 140 3.55 6.13 53.27
N LEU A 141 2.72 5.10 53.10
CA LEU A 141 3.11 3.82 52.50
C LEU A 141 3.38 3.92 51.00
N TYR A 142 2.71 4.84 50.29
CA TYR A 142 3.06 5.18 48.91
C TYR A 142 4.51 5.63 48.78
N THR A 143 4.98 6.43 49.75
CA THR A 143 6.35 6.94 49.72
C THR A 143 7.37 5.84 49.98
N TYR A 144 7.06 4.90 50.87
CA TYR A 144 7.83 3.67 51.03
C TYR A 144 7.88 2.86 49.72
N TYR A 145 6.72 2.60 49.11
CA TYR A 145 6.60 1.88 47.85
C TYR A 145 7.47 2.53 46.77
N ARG A 146 7.26 3.82 46.49
CA ARG A 146 8.04 4.56 45.49
C ARG A 146 9.54 4.52 45.79
N ASP A 147 9.93 4.76 47.04
CA ASP A 147 11.33 4.80 47.43
C ASP A 147 11.99 3.40 47.36
N PHE A 148 11.25 2.33 47.62
CA PHE A 148 11.71 0.95 47.41
C PHE A 148 12.02 0.66 45.93
N TYR A 149 11.10 0.95 45.02
CA TYR A 149 11.33 0.72 43.58
C TYR A 149 12.49 1.57 43.06
N ASN A 150 12.64 2.81 43.54
CA ASN A 150 13.78 3.67 43.21
C ASN A 150 15.12 3.09 43.67
N ILE A 151 15.18 2.45 44.84
CA ILE A 151 16.43 1.84 45.32
C ILE A 151 16.69 0.52 44.57
N ALA A 152 15.65 -0.26 44.28
CA ALA A 152 15.75 -1.50 43.52
C ALA A 152 16.29 -1.26 42.09
N THR A 153 16.01 -0.12 41.45
CA THR A 153 16.62 0.24 40.16
C THR A 153 18.08 0.67 40.27
N GLN A 154 18.57 0.99 41.46
CA GLN A 154 19.91 1.53 41.69
C GLN A 154 20.86 0.53 42.37
N SER A 155 20.36 -0.60 42.88
CA SER A 155 21.09 -1.43 43.84
C SER A 155 20.92 -2.92 43.58
N GLY A 156 22.02 -3.55 43.13
CA GLY A 156 22.24 -5.00 43.13
C GLY A 156 21.44 -5.82 42.11
N ASP A 157 21.70 -7.13 42.15
CA ASP A 157 21.11 -8.12 41.26
C ASP A 157 19.85 -8.70 41.90
N VAL A 158 18.68 -8.20 41.49
CA VAL A 158 17.39 -8.53 42.11
C VAL A 158 16.31 -8.92 41.12
N PHE A 159 16.64 -8.92 39.82
CA PHE A 159 15.75 -9.32 38.74
C PHE A 159 16.19 -10.67 38.19
N TYR A 160 15.27 -11.63 38.18
CA TYR A 160 15.58 -12.97 37.69
C TYR A 160 15.41 -13.06 36.17
N THR A 161 16.36 -13.69 35.50
CA THR A 161 16.27 -14.10 34.10
C THR A 161 16.64 -15.58 33.94
N ARG A 162 16.01 -16.25 32.96
CA ARG A 162 16.30 -17.65 32.61
C ARG A 162 17.54 -17.79 31.72
N SER A 163 18.15 -16.68 31.28
CA SER A 163 19.35 -16.71 30.44
C SER A 163 20.51 -17.38 31.18
N ASN A 164 21.40 -18.03 30.41
CA ASN A 164 22.60 -18.70 30.93
C ASN A 164 22.36 -19.72 32.06
N GLY A 165 21.20 -20.41 32.05
CA GLY A 165 20.87 -21.41 33.07
C GLY A 165 20.23 -20.85 34.35
N GLY A 166 19.83 -19.57 34.34
CA GLY A 166 19.18 -18.90 35.46
C GLY A 166 20.15 -18.03 36.24
N GLN A 167 19.89 -16.72 36.26
CA GLN A 167 20.73 -15.76 36.98
C GLN A 167 19.90 -14.56 37.46
N TRP A 168 20.45 -13.87 38.44
CA TRP A 168 19.94 -12.60 38.95
C TRP A 168 20.76 -11.48 38.34
N VAL A 169 20.09 -10.45 37.83
CA VAL A 169 20.72 -9.32 37.14
C VAL A 169 20.26 -7.99 37.72
N SER A 170 21.08 -6.98 37.47
CA SER A 170 20.79 -5.59 37.81
C SER A 170 19.69 -5.00 36.92
N TYR A 171 19.12 -3.86 37.33
CA TYR A 171 18.13 -3.15 36.51
C TYR A 171 18.70 -2.67 35.17
N GLN A 172 20.00 -2.37 35.13
CA GLN A 172 20.70 -1.85 33.95
C GLN A 172 20.92 -2.92 32.89
N GLU A 173 21.07 -4.18 33.30
CA GLU A 173 21.29 -5.31 32.41
C GLU A 173 19.98 -6.02 32.03
N ALA A 174 18.91 -5.78 32.79
CA ALA A 174 17.60 -6.36 32.56
C ALA A 174 16.92 -5.82 31.30
N VAL A 175 16.43 -6.73 30.45
CA VAL A 175 15.51 -6.41 29.35
C VAL A 175 14.13 -6.89 29.74
N PHE A 176 13.20 -5.96 29.95
CA PHE A 176 11.85 -6.30 30.40
C PHE A 176 10.92 -6.68 29.25
N GLU A 177 9.90 -7.49 29.54
CA GLU A 177 8.89 -7.89 28.54
C GLU A 177 8.19 -6.70 27.87
N ASP A 178 7.81 -6.88 26.61
CA ASP A 178 7.00 -5.89 25.89
C ASP A 178 5.57 -5.89 26.45
N GLU A 179 5.21 -4.81 27.15
CA GLU A 179 3.90 -4.64 27.77
C GLU A 179 2.74 -4.72 26.76
N THR A 180 3.00 -4.41 25.49
CA THR A 180 1.97 -4.48 24.44
C THR A 180 1.60 -5.92 24.04
N LEU A 181 2.46 -6.88 24.37
CA LEU A 181 2.23 -8.31 24.19
C LEU A 181 1.62 -8.96 25.44
N PHE A 182 1.47 -8.21 26.53
CA PHE A 182 0.93 -8.73 27.78
C PHE A 182 -0.52 -9.20 27.59
N SER A 183 -0.75 -10.50 27.72
CA SER A 183 -2.07 -11.12 27.66
C SER A 183 -2.10 -12.34 28.58
N TYR A 184 -3.22 -12.54 29.28
CA TYR A 184 -3.43 -13.70 30.16
C TYR A 184 -3.80 -14.97 29.40
N CYS A 185 -4.21 -14.85 28.13
CA CYS A 185 -4.57 -15.98 27.27
C CYS A 185 -4.44 -15.62 25.79
N GLY A 186 -4.47 -16.65 24.92
CA GLY A 186 -4.49 -16.51 23.46
C GLY A 186 -3.13 -16.24 22.83
N ILE A 187 -3.17 -15.94 21.53
CA ILE A 187 -1.99 -15.86 20.64
C ILE A 187 -0.91 -14.91 21.15
N LYS A 188 -1.30 -13.77 21.77
CA LYS A 188 -0.33 -12.79 22.30
C LYS A 188 0.54 -13.37 23.43
N GLN A 189 -0.02 -14.22 24.28
CA GLN A 189 0.73 -14.85 25.36
C GLN A 189 1.74 -15.87 24.81
N GLU A 190 1.33 -16.67 23.84
CA GLU A 190 2.20 -17.62 23.15
C GLU A 190 3.32 -16.90 22.41
N LEU A 191 2.98 -15.84 21.69
CA LEU A 191 3.93 -14.96 21.01
C LEU A 191 4.96 -14.36 21.98
N SER A 192 4.51 -13.83 23.12
CA SER A 192 5.40 -13.27 24.15
C SER A 192 6.38 -14.33 24.67
N LYS A 193 5.89 -15.55 24.96
CA LYS A 193 6.74 -16.67 25.40
C LYS A 193 7.77 -17.06 24.35
N ILE A 194 7.38 -17.14 23.08
CA ILE A 194 8.27 -17.50 21.98
C ILE A 194 9.36 -16.44 21.80
N ILE A 195 8.97 -15.16 21.75
CA ILE A 195 9.92 -14.05 21.65
C ILE A 195 10.91 -14.09 22.82
N ASN A 196 10.42 -14.17 24.07
CA ASN A 196 11.27 -14.21 25.25
C ASN A 196 12.23 -15.40 25.19
N ASN A 197 11.76 -16.60 24.84
CA ASN A 197 12.60 -17.79 24.75
C ASN A 197 13.72 -17.62 23.71
N ILE A 198 13.40 -17.09 22.51
CA ILE A 198 14.40 -16.83 21.47
C ILE A 198 15.48 -15.88 21.97
N LEU A 199 15.10 -14.79 22.65
CA LEU A 199 16.05 -13.81 23.18
C LEU A 199 16.91 -14.42 24.30
N ILE A 200 16.30 -15.20 25.19
CA ILE A 200 16.97 -15.89 26.32
C ILE A 200 18.00 -16.90 25.82
N GLU A 201 17.65 -17.70 24.80
CA GLU A 201 18.56 -18.67 24.17
C GLU A 201 19.79 -18.01 23.53
N ARG A 202 19.68 -16.72 23.17
CA ARG A 202 20.77 -15.91 22.62
C ARG A 202 21.54 -15.13 23.68
N GLY A 203 21.28 -15.42 24.96
CA GLY A 203 21.99 -14.81 26.09
C GLY A 203 21.49 -13.42 26.48
N ILE A 204 20.35 -12.97 25.96
CA ILE A 204 19.74 -11.69 26.37
C ILE A 204 19.02 -11.91 27.71
N ASN A 205 19.28 -11.02 28.67
CA ASN A 205 18.73 -11.06 30.03
C ASN A 205 17.27 -10.61 30.07
N VAL A 206 16.37 -11.38 29.45
CA VAL A 206 14.94 -11.08 29.49
C VAL A 206 14.39 -11.39 30.87
N VAL A 207 13.76 -10.40 31.50
CA VAL A 207 13.17 -10.49 32.84
C VAL A 207 11.66 -10.52 32.73
N GLU A 208 11.08 -11.64 33.17
CA GLU A 208 9.63 -11.88 33.21
C GLU A 208 9.09 -11.46 34.58
N LEU A 209 8.30 -10.38 34.62
CA LEU A 209 7.77 -9.83 35.88
C LEU A 209 6.25 -9.98 35.96
N PRO A 210 5.71 -10.21 37.18
CA PRO A 210 4.30 -9.99 37.43
C PRO A 210 3.87 -8.57 37.01
N HIS A 211 2.75 -8.45 36.31
CA HIS A 211 2.24 -7.18 35.77
C HIS A 211 2.15 -6.05 36.81
N ARG A 212 1.81 -6.38 38.06
CA ARG A 212 1.73 -5.43 39.18
C ARG A 212 3.06 -4.73 39.49
N ILE A 213 4.18 -5.43 39.26
CA ILE A 213 5.54 -4.92 39.48
C ILE A 213 6.02 -4.19 38.21
N MET A 214 5.68 -4.73 37.04
CA MET A 214 6.07 -4.13 35.75
C MET A 214 5.57 -2.69 35.60
N LYS A 215 4.33 -2.41 36.02
CA LYS A 215 3.73 -1.05 35.99
C LYS A 215 4.47 -0.01 36.81
N SER A 216 5.24 -0.43 37.80
CA SER A 216 5.96 0.46 38.72
C SER A 216 7.21 1.07 38.09
N PHE A 217 7.66 0.55 36.94
CA PHE A 217 8.86 0.99 36.24
C PHE A 217 8.51 1.78 34.98
N SER A 218 8.67 3.12 35.02
CA SER A 218 8.31 4.00 33.90
C SER A 218 9.37 4.09 32.79
N MET A 219 10.66 3.91 33.10
CA MET A 219 11.77 4.03 32.15
C MET A 219 12.62 2.76 32.18
N ARG A 220 12.34 1.82 31.27
CA ARG A 220 12.96 0.49 31.26
C ARG A 220 13.45 0.12 29.86
N LEU A 221 14.55 -0.61 29.78
CA LEU A 221 14.94 -1.28 28.55
C LEU A 221 13.96 -2.45 28.36
N GLN A 222 13.22 -2.43 27.25
CA GLN A 222 12.19 -3.44 26.99
C GLN A 222 12.48 -4.18 25.69
N VAL A 223 11.87 -5.36 25.56
CA VAL A 223 11.81 -6.08 24.30
C VAL A 223 11.13 -5.18 23.27
N THR A 224 11.77 -5.02 22.10
CA THR A 224 11.27 -4.23 20.98
C THR A 224 11.36 -5.04 19.69
N PRO A 225 10.54 -4.72 18.67
CA PRO A 225 10.64 -5.36 17.36
C PRO A 225 12.07 -5.28 16.79
N LYS A 226 12.76 -4.14 16.99
CA LYS A 226 14.17 -3.98 16.60
C LYS A 226 15.09 -5.00 17.26
N LEU A 227 15.03 -5.13 18.59
CA LEU A 227 15.85 -6.11 19.31
C LEU A 227 15.59 -7.54 18.80
N VAL A 228 14.33 -7.88 18.55
CA VAL A 228 13.95 -9.19 18.02
C VAL A 228 14.54 -9.38 16.61
N ARG A 229 14.39 -8.40 15.72
CA ARG A 229 15.00 -8.44 14.37
C ARG A 229 16.50 -8.66 14.44
N ASP A 230 17.21 -7.85 15.21
CA ASP A 230 18.67 -7.94 15.31
C ASP A 230 19.12 -9.30 15.85
N THR A 231 18.35 -9.89 16.78
CA THR A 231 18.65 -11.19 17.37
C THR A 231 18.43 -12.36 16.42
N ILE A 232 17.37 -12.33 15.60
CA ILE A 232 17.01 -13.45 14.71
C ILE A 232 17.59 -13.34 13.30
N ARG A 233 18.36 -12.29 13.00
CA ARG A 233 18.79 -11.93 11.64
C ARG A 233 19.38 -13.10 10.85
N HIS A 234 20.13 -14.00 11.48
CA HIS A 234 20.81 -15.10 10.80
C HIS A 234 20.04 -16.42 10.76
N ASP A 235 19.04 -16.61 11.64
CA ASP A 235 18.32 -17.87 11.81
C ASP A 235 16.79 -17.72 11.61
N ASN A 236 16.36 -16.57 11.07
CA ASN A 236 14.95 -16.20 10.92
C ASN A 236 14.14 -17.29 10.20
N LYS A 237 14.68 -17.88 9.11
CA LYS A 237 14.03 -18.95 8.35
C LYS A 237 13.68 -20.16 9.22
N ALA A 238 14.65 -20.68 9.96
CA ALA A 238 14.47 -21.87 10.79
C ALA A 238 13.50 -21.63 11.96
N ILE A 239 13.40 -20.38 12.43
CA ILE A 239 12.46 -19.96 13.47
C ILE A 239 11.04 -19.92 12.91
N VAL A 240 10.83 -19.25 11.77
CA VAL A 240 9.48 -19.06 11.21
C VAL A 240 8.88 -20.36 10.65
N GLU A 241 9.71 -21.25 10.10
CA GLU A 241 9.25 -22.55 9.58
C GLU A 241 8.70 -23.48 10.67
N LYS A 242 9.09 -23.28 11.94
CA LYS A 242 8.62 -24.08 13.08
C LYS A 242 7.39 -23.49 13.77
N MET A 243 6.99 -22.28 13.42
CA MET A 243 5.86 -21.59 14.07
C MET A 243 4.51 -22.11 13.54
N GLU A 244 3.53 -22.20 14.44
CA GLU A 244 2.13 -22.40 14.06
C GLU A 244 1.60 -21.16 13.31
N MET A 245 0.65 -21.35 12.39
CA MET A 245 0.21 -20.33 11.45
C MET A 245 -0.28 -19.03 12.11
N ASN A 246 -1.14 -19.13 13.13
CA ASN A 246 -1.70 -17.95 13.79
C ASN A 246 -0.65 -17.21 14.60
N VAL A 247 0.26 -17.95 15.24
CA VAL A 247 1.41 -17.38 15.94
C VAL A 247 2.37 -16.69 14.98
N PHE A 248 2.66 -17.30 13.83
CA PHE A 248 3.49 -16.73 12.77
C PHE A 248 2.92 -15.40 12.27
N ILE A 249 1.61 -15.34 11.98
CA ILE A 249 0.96 -14.11 11.54
C ILE A 249 1.12 -13.01 12.59
N ALA A 250 0.87 -13.31 13.86
CA ALA A 250 1.03 -12.34 14.95
C ALA A 250 2.50 -11.91 15.15
N PHE A 251 3.45 -12.84 14.98
CA PHE A 251 4.88 -12.55 15.02
C PHE A 251 5.29 -11.62 13.88
N PHE A 252 4.81 -11.87 12.67
CA PHE A 252 5.12 -11.02 11.53
C PHE A 252 4.49 -9.62 11.67
N GLU A 253 3.26 -9.53 12.17
CA GLU A 253 2.65 -8.24 12.55
C GLU A 253 3.47 -7.49 13.60
N TYR A 254 4.00 -8.20 14.60
CA TYR A 254 4.87 -7.62 15.62
C TYR A 254 6.15 -7.04 15.03
N LEU A 255 6.83 -7.77 14.13
CA LEU A 255 8.04 -7.30 13.46
C LEU A 255 7.83 -6.09 12.55
N LEU A 256 6.62 -5.90 12.02
CA LEU A 256 6.28 -4.75 11.16
C LEU A 256 5.75 -3.54 11.94
N LYS A 257 5.48 -3.69 13.24
CA LYS A 257 4.76 -2.72 14.08
C LYS A 257 5.38 -1.32 14.12
N ASP A 258 6.71 -1.24 14.15
CA ASP A 258 7.46 0.01 14.22
C ASP A 258 7.78 0.61 12.84
N LYS A 259 7.33 -0.02 11.75
CA LYS A 259 7.46 0.43 10.35
C LYS A 259 8.91 0.62 9.90
N ALA A 260 9.88 0.03 10.59
CA ALA A 260 11.30 0.07 10.24
C ALA A 260 11.62 -0.95 9.15
N PHE A 261 10.95 -0.85 7.99
CA PHE A 261 11.01 -1.87 6.93
C PHE A 261 12.43 -2.11 6.40
N ALA A 262 13.28 -1.09 6.34
CA ALA A 262 14.67 -1.24 5.89
C ALA A 262 15.50 -2.20 6.75
N GLU A 263 15.16 -2.38 8.04
CA GLU A 263 15.88 -3.31 8.92
C GLU A 263 15.60 -4.78 8.58
N LEU A 264 14.53 -5.07 7.83
CA LEU A 264 14.15 -6.41 7.39
C LEU A 264 14.85 -6.84 6.09
N ASP A 265 15.75 -6.02 5.53
CA ASP A 265 16.61 -6.45 4.43
C ASP A 265 17.42 -7.69 4.84
N GLY A 266 17.38 -8.72 3.99
CA GLY A 266 17.95 -10.05 4.22
C GLY A 266 17.05 -11.05 4.96
N PHE A 267 15.85 -10.68 5.43
CA PHE A 267 14.97 -11.60 6.16
C PHE A 267 14.20 -12.53 5.24
N THR A 268 14.20 -13.83 5.58
CA THR A 268 13.41 -14.89 4.95
C THR A 268 12.13 -15.14 5.76
N ILE A 269 11.08 -14.39 5.46
CA ILE A 269 9.84 -14.40 6.25
C ILE A 269 8.57 -14.28 5.42
N LEU A 270 8.66 -13.92 4.13
CA LEU A 270 7.49 -13.69 3.30
C LEU A 270 6.91 -15.02 2.81
N PRO A 271 5.71 -15.46 3.20
CA PRO A 271 5.16 -16.72 2.71
C PRO A 271 4.76 -16.60 1.24
N LEU A 272 5.18 -17.58 0.43
CA LEU A 272 4.96 -17.61 -1.02
C LEU A 272 4.00 -18.74 -1.43
N MET A 273 3.42 -18.62 -2.63
CA MET A 273 2.44 -19.58 -3.15
C MET A 273 3.04 -20.97 -3.44
N ASP A 274 4.36 -21.06 -3.62
CA ASP A 274 5.10 -22.34 -3.76
C ASP A 274 5.35 -23.04 -2.40
N MET A 275 4.74 -22.53 -1.33
CA MET A 275 4.90 -22.96 0.06
C MET A 275 6.26 -22.64 0.70
N SER A 276 7.14 -21.92 0.01
CA SER A 276 8.41 -21.46 0.56
C SER A 276 8.30 -20.10 1.25
N PHE A 277 9.40 -19.67 1.88
CA PHE A 277 9.54 -18.31 2.42
C PHE A 277 10.51 -17.50 1.56
N GLY A 278 10.02 -16.37 1.05
CA GLY A 278 10.78 -15.38 0.30
C GLY A 278 11.69 -14.56 1.21
N THR A 279 12.86 -14.21 0.66
CA THR A 279 13.85 -13.33 1.30
C THR A 279 13.71 -11.90 0.78
N PHE A 280 13.56 -10.92 1.67
CA PHE A 280 13.64 -9.51 1.30
C PHE A 280 15.07 -9.14 0.93
N ARG A 281 15.27 -8.52 -0.23
CA ARG A 281 16.57 -7.98 -0.64
C ARG A 281 16.38 -6.73 -1.48
N ALA A 282 17.13 -5.67 -1.17
CA ALA A 282 17.21 -4.52 -2.06
C ALA A 282 17.80 -4.92 -3.43
N GLY A 283 17.19 -4.44 -4.52
CA GLY A 283 17.73 -4.56 -5.88
C GLY A 283 17.55 -5.90 -6.63
N GLN A 284 17.04 -6.98 -6.03
CA GLN A 284 16.72 -8.22 -6.74
C GLN A 284 15.47 -8.94 -6.18
N ILE A 285 14.66 -9.47 -7.11
CA ILE A 285 13.37 -10.17 -6.97
C ILE A 285 12.24 -9.29 -6.42
N GLU A 286 11.27 -8.96 -7.29
CA GLU A 286 10.01 -8.34 -6.89
C GLU A 286 9.02 -9.41 -6.47
N TYR A 287 8.45 -9.29 -5.28
CA TYR A 287 7.33 -10.12 -4.84
C TYR A 287 6.01 -9.40 -5.09
N TYR A 288 5.04 -10.12 -5.62
CA TYR A 288 3.76 -9.55 -6.02
C TYR A 288 2.62 -10.00 -5.11
N ILE A 289 1.82 -9.02 -4.70
CA ILE A 289 0.52 -9.25 -4.09
C ILE A 289 -0.54 -9.11 -5.18
N ALA A 290 -1.22 -10.21 -5.49
CA ALA A 290 -2.22 -10.28 -6.55
C ALA A 290 -3.46 -11.07 -6.08
N ASP A 291 -4.56 -10.96 -6.82
CA ASP A 291 -5.74 -11.78 -6.57
C ASP A 291 -5.54 -13.23 -7.03
N LYS A 292 -6.43 -14.13 -6.59
CA LYS A 292 -6.33 -15.56 -6.91
C LYS A 292 -6.45 -15.84 -8.42
N ALA A 293 -7.20 -15.02 -9.16
CA ALA A 293 -7.41 -15.21 -10.59
C ALA A 293 -6.12 -14.89 -11.36
N ALA A 294 -5.46 -13.78 -11.03
CA ALA A 294 -4.18 -13.38 -11.59
C ALA A 294 -3.09 -14.40 -11.25
N ILE A 295 -2.99 -14.86 -10.00
CA ILE A 295 -1.99 -15.86 -9.57
C ILE A 295 -2.15 -17.18 -10.35
N ALA A 296 -3.39 -17.61 -10.63
CA ALA A 296 -3.67 -18.84 -11.36
C ALA A 296 -3.12 -18.84 -12.80
N LEU A 297 -2.90 -17.66 -13.38
CA LEU A 297 -2.29 -17.51 -14.71
C LEU A 297 -0.77 -17.75 -14.69
N PHE A 298 -0.15 -17.86 -13.53
CA PHE A 298 1.31 -17.94 -13.43
C PHE A 298 1.81 -19.14 -12.61
N PRO A 299 1.49 -20.39 -12.99
CA PRO A 299 1.84 -21.58 -12.20
C PRO A 299 3.36 -21.77 -11.96
N ASN A 300 4.19 -21.43 -12.96
CA ASN A 300 5.67 -21.54 -12.88
C ASN A 300 6.31 -20.38 -12.11
N LEU A 301 5.57 -19.34 -11.79
CA LEU A 301 6.06 -18.16 -11.06
C LEU A 301 5.44 -18.07 -9.67
N SER A 302 4.96 -19.18 -9.12
CA SER A 302 4.37 -19.25 -7.78
C SER A 302 5.31 -18.73 -6.68
N SER A 303 6.62 -18.87 -6.85
CA SER A 303 7.65 -18.29 -5.96
C SER A 303 7.73 -16.76 -5.99
N SER A 304 7.08 -16.10 -6.96
CA SER A 304 7.04 -14.63 -7.08
C SER A 304 5.78 -14.04 -6.44
N PHE A 305 4.80 -14.86 -6.05
CA PHE A 305 3.53 -14.41 -5.48
C PHE A 305 3.43 -14.71 -4.00
N VAL A 306 2.92 -13.73 -3.24
CA VAL A 306 2.71 -13.83 -1.80
C VAL A 306 1.45 -14.66 -1.51
N ASP A 307 1.55 -15.61 -0.59
CA ASP A 307 0.42 -16.41 -0.12
C ASP A 307 -0.47 -15.60 0.84
N LEU A 308 -1.54 -15.02 0.28
CA LEU A 308 -2.54 -14.26 1.04
C LEU A 308 -3.30 -15.08 2.08
N GLY A 309 -3.27 -16.41 2.02
CA GLY A 309 -3.86 -17.29 3.03
C GLY A 309 -3.03 -17.38 4.31
N LYS A 310 -1.74 -17.02 4.24
CA LYS A 310 -0.78 -17.10 5.36
C LYS A 310 -0.38 -15.74 5.92
N ILE A 311 -1.02 -14.67 5.48
CA ILE A 311 -0.82 -13.32 6.03
C ILE A 311 -2.15 -12.64 6.36
N SER A 312 -2.13 -11.72 7.31
CA SER A 312 -3.29 -10.90 7.65
C SER A 312 -3.44 -9.70 6.71
N LYS A 313 -4.64 -9.11 6.69
CA LYS A 313 -4.90 -7.84 5.98
C LYS A 313 -3.98 -6.71 6.47
N SER A 314 -3.63 -6.69 7.75
CA SER A 314 -2.72 -5.70 8.35
C SER A 314 -1.33 -5.78 7.72
N ILE A 315 -0.81 -7.00 7.53
CA ILE A 315 0.47 -7.25 6.86
C ILE A 315 0.39 -6.81 5.39
N THR A 316 -0.67 -7.17 4.67
CA THR A 316 -0.86 -6.77 3.28
C THR A 316 -0.83 -5.23 3.14
N ILE A 317 -1.51 -4.52 4.03
CA ILE A 317 -1.52 -3.04 4.05
C ILE A 317 -0.12 -2.50 4.36
N ALA A 318 0.60 -3.07 5.33
CA ALA A 318 1.95 -2.63 5.69
C ALA A 318 2.93 -2.79 4.53
N LEU A 319 2.92 -3.95 3.86
CA LEU A 319 3.82 -4.28 2.75
C LEU A 319 3.51 -3.49 1.46
N THR A 320 2.28 -3.02 1.26
CA THR A 320 1.88 -2.23 0.08
C THR A 320 2.07 -0.72 0.25
N THR A 321 2.63 -0.27 1.38
CA THR A 321 2.99 1.14 1.55
C THR A 321 4.22 1.50 0.69
N ALA A 322 4.27 2.72 0.16
CA ALA A 322 5.38 3.17 -0.68
C ALA A 322 6.76 2.99 -0.03
N THR A 323 6.85 3.20 1.29
CA THR A 323 8.08 3.00 2.07
C THR A 323 8.47 1.53 2.14
N ALA A 324 7.52 0.63 2.39
CA ALA A 324 7.77 -0.81 2.44
C ALA A 324 8.12 -1.37 1.06
N THR A 325 7.41 -0.95 0.01
CA THR A 325 7.68 -1.37 -1.36
C THR A 325 9.10 -1.02 -1.78
N LYS A 326 9.56 0.19 -1.46
CA LYS A 326 10.94 0.61 -1.76
C LYS A 326 12.00 -0.15 -0.96
N ALA A 327 11.69 -0.54 0.27
CA ALA A 327 12.63 -1.21 1.16
C ALA A 327 12.68 -2.74 0.97
N LEU A 328 11.55 -3.37 0.65
CA LEU A 328 11.36 -4.82 0.67
C LEU A 328 11.09 -5.44 -0.70
N ASN A 329 10.93 -4.62 -1.74
CA ASN A 329 10.55 -5.05 -3.09
C ASN A 329 9.24 -5.86 -3.15
N VAL A 330 8.32 -5.60 -2.22
CA VAL A 330 6.95 -6.15 -2.27
C VAL A 330 6.01 -5.09 -2.80
N LYS A 331 5.26 -5.40 -3.85
CA LYS A 331 4.26 -4.48 -4.40
C LYS A 331 2.98 -5.20 -4.81
N LYS A 332 1.90 -4.42 -4.92
CA LYS A 332 0.68 -4.91 -5.56
C LYS A 332 0.94 -5.06 -7.06
N LEU A 333 0.48 -6.17 -7.64
CA LEU A 333 0.61 -6.39 -9.08
C LEU A 333 -0.13 -5.29 -9.85
N ASP A 334 0.59 -4.54 -10.68
CA ASP A 334 0.03 -3.56 -11.59
C ASP A 334 -0.01 -4.10 -13.04
N ASN A 335 -0.65 -3.35 -13.93
CA ASN A 335 -0.85 -3.78 -15.32
C ASN A 335 0.47 -3.87 -16.11
N VAL A 336 1.47 -3.07 -15.75
CA VAL A 336 2.77 -3.05 -16.42
C VAL A 336 3.58 -4.29 -16.02
N ASP A 337 3.59 -4.60 -14.73
CA ASP A 337 4.26 -5.78 -14.19
C ASP A 337 3.55 -7.06 -14.58
N PHE A 338 2.22 -7.06 -14.68
CA PHE A 338 1.46 -8.17 -15.25
C PHE A 338 1.96 -8.52 -16.66
N ALA A 339 2.11 -7.54 -17.55
CA ALA A 339 2.63 -7.77 -18.90
C ALA A 339 4.07 -8.31 -18.89
N LYS A 340 4.93 -7.84 -17.96
CA LYS A 340 6.29 -8.38 -17.78
C LYS A 340 6.29 -9.83 -17.30
N LEU A 341 5.37 -10.21 -16.41
CA LEU A 341 5.25 -11.60 -15.95
C LEU A 341 4.76 -12.52 -17.07
N VAL A 342 3.84 -12.03 -17.91
CA VAL A 342 3.42 -12.77 -19.12
C VAL A 342 4.59 -12.96 -20.08
N SER A 343 5.39 -11.92 -20.34
CA SER A 343 6.57 -12.08 -21.21
C SER A 343 7.60 -13.04 -20.64
N LYS A 344 7.79 -13.05 -19.31
CA LYS A 344 8.65 -14.02 -18.62
C LYS A 344 8.12 -15.45 -18.77
N MET A 345 6.81 -15.67 -18.66
CA MET A 345 6.19 -16.97 -18.91
C MET A 345 6.41 -17.48 -20.34
N LEU A 346 6.39 -16.56 -21.31
CA LEU A 346 6.58 -16.86 -22.73
C LEU A 346 8.05 -17.02 -23.14
N SER A 347 9.00 -16.72 -22.25
CA SER A 347 10.43 -16.76 -22.56
C SER A 347 11.00 -18.18 -22.42
N PRO A 348 11.65 -18.74 -23.46
CA PRO A 348 12.15 -20.13 -23.45
C PRO A 348 13.38 -20.34 -22.56
N GLU A 349 14.10 -19.28 -22.16
CA GLU A 349 15.38 -19.39 -21.43
C GLU A 349 15.23 -19.71 -19.92
N ASP A 350 14.06 -19.46 -19.31
CA ASP A 350 13.85 -19.57 -17.84
C ASP A 350 13.02 -20.81 -17.43
N GLY A 351 12.98 -21.86 -18.26
CA GLY A 351 12.24 -23.08 -17.94
C GLY A 351 10.72 -22.94 -18.17
N GLY A 352 10.34 -22.25 -19.25
CA GLY A 352 9.02 -22.37 -19.84
C GLY A 352 8.78 -23.83 -20.25
N ASN A 353 8.32 -24.66 -19.32
CA ASN A 353 7.90 -26.01 -19.61
C ASN A 353 6.82 -25.89 -20.69
N GLU A 354 7.10 -26.41 -21.89
CA GLU A 354 6.14 -26.55 -23.00
C GLU A 354 4.82 -27.23 -22.54
N SER A 355 4.81 -27.88 -21.38
CA SER A 355 3.63 -28.51 -20.76
C SER A 355 2.60 -27.55 -20.15
N ASN A 356 3.00 -26.34 -19.73
CA ASN A 356 2.12 -25.46 -18.93
C ASN A 356 1.46 -24.35 -19.74
N ILE A 357 1.98 -24.05 -20.93
CA ILE A 357 1.32 -23.20 -21.92
C ILE A 357 0.47 -24.11 -22.79
N ASN A 358 -0.80 -24.26 -22.41
CA ASN A 358 -1.80 -25.06 -23.13
C ASN A 358 -3.02 -24.20 -23.50
N ASP A 359 -3.95 -24.79 -24.24
CA ASP A 359 -5.17 -24.09 -24.67
C ASP A 359 -6.01 -23.57 -23.49
N ASP A 360 -6.00 -24.28 -22.35
CA ASP A 360 -6.69 -23.86 -21.12
C ASP A 360 -6.05 -22.61 -20.49
N TRP A 361 -4.72 -22.57 -20.44
CA TRP A 361 -3.97 -21.40 -19.96
C TRP A 361 -4.23 -20.19 -20.86
N LEU A 362 -4.18 -20.38 -22.19
CA LEU A 362 -4.50 -19.33 -23.17
C LEU A 362 -5.92 -18.80 -22.97
N ARG A 363 -6.90 -19.69 -22.79
CA ARG A 363 -8.27 -19.28 -22.50
C ARG A 363 -8.35 -18.44 -21.22
N ASN A 364 -7.73 -18.89 -20.14
CA ASN A 364 -7.77 -18.20 -18.85
C ASN A 364 -7.12 -16.81 -18.91
N ILE A 365 -5.99 -16.65 -19.62
CA ILE A 365 -5.35 -15.34 -19.76
C ILE A 365 -6.20 -14.39 -20.61
N TRP A 366 -6.85 -14.89 -21.67
CA TRP A 366 -7.77 -14.07 -22.47
C TRP A 366 -9.02 -13.67 -21.69
N ASP A 367 -9.62 -14.60 -20.93
CA ASP A 367 -10.76 -14.30 -20.06
C ASP A 367 -10.39 -13.20 -19.05
N TYR A 368 -9.18 -13.25 -18.49
CA TYR A 368 -8.67 -12.23 -17.58
C TYR A 368 -8.44 -10.87 -18.25
N LEU A 369 -7.85 -10.85 -19.45
CA LEU A 369 -7.63 -9.63 -20.23
C LEU A 369 -8.94 -8.97 -20.66
N VAL A 370 -9.93 -9.77 -21.06
CA VAL A 370 -11.28 -9.28 -21.42
C VAL A 370 -12.00 -8.72 -20.20
N ALA A 371 -11.91 -9.39 -19.05
CA ALA A 371 -12.50 -8.91 -17.81
C ALA A 371 -11.83 -7.62 -17.27
N THR A 372 -10.56 -7.40 -17.60
CA THR A 372 -9.75 -6.31 -17.05
C THR A 372 -9.51 -5.20 -18.07
N THR A 373 -10.49 -4.30 -18.22
CA THR A 373 -10.49 -3.21 -19.22
C THR A 373 -9.39 -2.15 -19.01
N SER A 374 -8.66 -2.18 -17.90
CA SER A 374 -7.58 -1.22 -17.59
C SER A 374 -6.22 -1.59 -18.18
N ILE A 375 -6.06 -2.80 -18.71
CA ILE A 375 -4.80 -3.28 -19.28
C ILE A 375 -4.67 -2.74 -20.71
N ASP A 376 -3.57 -2.00 -20.97
CA ASP A 376 -3.27 -1.53 -22.32
C ASP A 376 -2.74 -2.68 -23.19
N MET A 377 -3.50 -3.02 -24.23
CA MET A 377 -3.14 -4.06 -25.20
C MET A 377 -1.85 -3.75 -25.96
N ALA A 378 -1.41 -2.49 -26.01
CA ALA A 378 -0.11 -2.12 -26.57
C ALA A 378 1.06 -2.80 -25.82
N ALA A 379 0.89 -3.11 -24.53
CA ALA A 379 1.92 -3.81 -23.75
C ALA A 379 2.20 -5.23 -24.24
N PHE A 380 1.29 -5.83 -25.01
CA PHE A 380 1.45 -7.18 -25.59
C PHE A 380 1.89 -7.14 -27.06
N GLU A 381 2.23 -5.96 -27.58
CA GLU A 381 2.79 -5.83 -28.93
C GLU A 381 4.12 -6.61 -29.02
N ASN A 382 4.25 -7.44 -30.05
CA ASN A 382 5.36 -8.38 -30.26
C ASN A 382 5.47 -9.53 -29.24
N MET A 383 4.52 -9.70 -28.32
CA MET A 383 4.49 -10.87 -27.42
C MET A 383 3.82 -12.07 -28.11
N PRO A 384 4.45 -13.26 -28.10
CA PRO A 384 3.87 -14.45 -28.73
C PRO A 384 2.76 -15.01 -27.84
N ILE A 385 1.56 -14.45 -27.90
CA ILE A 385 0.38 -14.87 -27.10
C ILE A 385 -0.74 -15.44 -27.97
N LEU A 386 -0.61 -15.40 -29.29
CA LEU A 386 -1.60 -15.95 -30.22
C LEU A 386 -1.26 -17.40 -30.58
N PRO A 387 -2.15 -18.37 -30.40
CA PRO A 387 -1.92 -19.75 -30.82
C PRO A 387 -1.81 -19.87 -32.34
N THR A 388 -0.83 -20.63 -32.83
CA THR A 388 -0.83 -21.17 -34.21
C THR A 388 -1.17 -22.65 -34.21
N ILE A 389 -1.75 -23.11 -35.31
CA ILE A 389 -2.20 -24.51 -35.42
C ILE A 389 -1.22 -25.26 -36.30
N GLY A 390 -0.39 -26.06 -35.63
CA GLY A 390 0.59 -26.97 -36.18
C GLY A 390 1.03 -27.95 -35.08
N PRO A 391 1.77 -29.03 -35.40
CA PRO A 391 2.12 -30.10 -34.45
C PRO A 391 3.07 -29.68 -33.31
N LYS A 392 3.24 -28.37 -33.04
CA LYS A 392 4.18 -27.82 -32.05
C LYS A 392 3.68 -26.56 -31.32
N GLY A 393 2.38 -26.25 -31.30
CA GLY A 393 1.83 -25.18 -30.42
C GLY A 393 2.58 -23.84 -30.49
N ILE A 394 3.04 -23.44 -31.68
CA ILE A 394 3.89 -22.25 -31.83
C ILE A 394 3.03 -21.03 -31.54
N LEU A 395 3.46 -20.15 -30.66
CA LEU A 395 2.78 -18.88 -30.40
C LEU A 395 3.32 -17.80 -31.34
N VAL A 396 2.44 -16.97 -31.90
CA VAL A 396 2.79 -15.85 -32.79
C VAL A 396 2.49 -14.53 -32.12
N SER A 397 3.33 -13.56 -32.42
CA SER A 397 3.28 -12.23 -31.85
C SER A 397 2.35 -11.28 -32.63
N LEU A 398 1.64 -10.42 -31.91
CA LEU A 398 0.91 -9.28 -32.49
C LEU A 398 1.92 -8.26 -33.05
N ASN A 399 2.11 -8.20 -34.36
CA ASN A 399 2.98 -7.20 -34.98
C ASN A 399 2.20 -6.35 -35.98
N ARG A 400 2.00 -5.07 -35.64
CA ARG A 400 1.28 -4.08 -36.47
C ARG A 400 2.00 -3.73 -37.79
N LYS A 401 3.28 -4.11 -37.92
CA LYS A 401 4.12 -3.89 -39.11
C LYS A 401 4.24 -5.13 -39.99
N LEU A 402 3.71 -6.30 -39.58
CA LEU A 402 3.67 -7.45 -40.47
C LEU A 402 2.66 -7.16 -41.58
N PRO A 403 3.02 -7.31 -42.87
CA PRO A 403 2.01 -7.37 -43.91
C PRO A 403 1.05 -8.51 -43.57
N LEU A 404 -0.25 -8.26 -43.68
CA LEU A 404 -1.26 -9.32 -43.71
C LEU A 404 -0.73 -10.45 -44.60
N LEU A 405 -0.70 -11.67 -44.06
CA LEU A 405 -0.33 -12.87 -44.81
C LEU A 405 -1.20 -12.90 -46.07
N TYR A 406 -0.57 -12.55 -47.18
CA TYR A 406 -1.16 -12.45 -48.51
C TYR A 406 -1.77 -13.81 -48.88
N GLU A 407 -3.07 -13.82 -49.16
CA GLU A 407 -3.77 -14.95 -49.76
C GLU A 407 -3.28 -15.14 -51.20
N ASP A 408 -2.41 -16.12 -51.44
CA ASP A 408 -2.51 -16.85 -52.71
C ASP A 408 -3.55 -17.94 -52.51
N GLY A 409 -4.56 -17.98 -53.39
CA GLY A 409 -5.81 -18.73 -53.30
C GLY A 409 -5.68 -20.26 -53.32
N ARG A 410 -4.55 -20.81 -52.88
CA ARG A 410 -4.29 -22.26 -52.79
C ARG A 410 -3.68 -22.73 -51.47
N GLN A 411 -3.26 -21.85 -50.56
CA GLN A 411 -2.73 -22.28 -49.25
C GLN A 411 -3.16 -21.34 -48.13
N SER A 412 -4.34 -21.62 -47.62
CA SER A 412 -4.91 -20.95 -46.47
C SER A 412 -4.27 -21.49 -45.20
N ILE A 413 -3.16 -20.92 -44.76
CA ILE A 413 -2.61 -21.24 -43.42
C ILE A 413 -3.67 -20.93 -42.36
N ILE A 414 -4.46 -19.86 -42.54
CA ILE A 414 -5.58 -19.48 -41.68
C ILE A 414 -6.78 -20.44 -41.82
N ASN A 415 -7.15 -20.92 -43.01
CA ASN A 415 -8.22 -21.93 -43.09
C ASN A 415 -7.73 -23.33 -42.68
N ALA A 416 -6.46 -23.69 -42.87
CA ALA A 416 -5.86 -24.91 -42.33
C ALA A 416 -5.84 -24.86 -40.80
N ILE A 417 -5.56 -23.68 -40.24
CA ILE A 417 -5.75 -23.34 -38.83
C ILE A 417 -7.21 -23.60 -38.41
N LEU A 418 -8.18 -22.95 -39.06
CA LEU A 418 -9.60 -23.06 -38.73
C LEU A 418 -10.23 -24.45 -38.99
N THR A 419 -9.67 -25.25 -39.91
CA THR A 419 -10.21 -26.56 -40.30
C THR A 419 -9.63 -27.69 -39.43
N LYS A 420 -8.40 -27.56 -38.93
CA LYS A 420 -7.72 -28.60 -38.14
C LYS A 420 -7.93 -28.46 -36.63
N ILE A 421 -8.43 -27.31 -36.15
CA ILE A 421 -8.95 -27.13 -34.77
C ILE A 421 -10.22 -27.97 -34.51
N GLY A 422 -10.83 -28.56 -35.55
CA GLY A 422 -11.82 -29.61 -35.36
C GLY A 422 -12.93 -29.23 -34.39
N THR A 423 -13.66 -28.16 -34.68
CA THR A 423 -15.08 -28.01 -34.30
C THR A 423 -15.60 -26.67 -34.81
N HIS A 424 -16.87 -26.68 -35.20
CA HIS A 424 -17.70 -25.52 -35.46
C HIS A 424 -17.29 -24.29 -34.62
N LEU A 425 -16.87 -23.20 -35.29
CA LEU A 425 -16.93 -21.84 -34.75
C LEU A 425 -18.37 -21.59 -34.25
N ARG A 426 -18.63 -21.93 -32.99
CA ARG A 426 -19.92 -21.79 -32.32
C ARG A 426 -19.82 -20.98 -31.03
N SER A 427 -18.62 -20.71 -30.51
CA SER A 427 -18.46 -19.78 -29.40
C SER A 427 -18.60 -18.35 -29.93
N SER A 428 -19.75 -17.73 -29.67
CA SER A 428 -19.97 -16.29 -29.83
C SER A 428 -18.84 -15.44 -29.22
N GLU A 429 -18.17 -15.97 -28.19
CA GLU A 429 -17.07 -15.35 -27.45
C GLU A 429 -15.83 -15.07 -28.32
N PHE A 430 -15.38 -16.01 -29.17
CA PHE A 430 -14.17 -15.81 -29.99
C PHE A 430 -14.42 -14.87 -31.18
N ILE A 431 -15.66 -14.87 -31.70
CA ILE A 431 -16.09 -13.88 -32.69
C ILE A 431 -16.10 -12.48 -32.06
N GLU A 432 -16.54 -12.36 -30.81
CA GLU A 432 -16.55 -11.08 -30.10
C GLU A 432 -15.13 -10.56 -29.82
N ILE A 433 -14.17 -11.43 -29.49
CA ILE A 433 -12.75 -11.07 -29.36
C ILE A 433 -12.22 -10.54 -30.70
N LEU A 434 -12.43 -11.29 -31.79
CA LEU A 434 -11.99 -10.87 -33.12
C LEU A 434 -12.65 -9.55 -33.55
N ARG A 435 -13.87 -9.23 -33.12
CA ARG A 435 -14.54 -7.95 -33.43
C ARG A 435 -13.90 -6.74 -32.75
N GLN A 436 -13.27 -6.95 -31.60
CA GLN A 436 -12.74 -5.87 -30.77
C GLN A 436 -11.27 -5.52 -31.08
N LEU A 437 -10.55 -6.39 -31.78
CA LEU A 437 -9.15 -6.15 -32.15
C LEU A 437 -9.02 -5.10 -33.26
N PRO A 438 -8.19 -4.06 -33.11
CA PRO A 438 -7.94 -3.04 -34.14
C PRO A 438 -6.95 -3.55 -35.19
N ILE A 439 -7.32 -4.63 -35.88
CA ILE A 439 -6.48 -5.33 -36.87
C ILE A 439 -7.07 -5.28 -38.28
N TYR A 440 -8.25 -4.70 -38.46
CA TYR A 440 -8.93 -4.64 -39.76
C TYR A 440 -8.58 -3.34 -40.48
N PRO A 441 -8.05 -3.40 -41.71
CA PRO A 441 -7.80 -2.22 -42.52
C PRO A 441 -9.12 -1.60 -42.98
N ALA A 442 -9.34 -0.33 -42.65
CA ALA A 442 -10.52 0.41 -43.03
C ALA A 442 -10.16 1.81 -43.58
N TYR A 443 -10.91 2.26 -44.57
CA TYR A 443 -10.83 3.61 -45.11
C TYR A 443 -11.57 4.58 -44.17
N ALA A 444 -10.83 5.55 -43.61
CA ALA A 444 -11.38 6.62 -42.78
C ALA A 444 -11.66 7.92 -43.56
N SER A 445 -10.95 8.13 -44.67
CA SER A 445 -11.13 9.18 -45.69
C SER A 445 -10.40 8.75 -46.96
N SER A 446 -10.60 9.45 -48.09
CA SER A 446 -9.92 9.13 -49.35
C SER A 446 -8.42 8.96 -49.10
N SER A 447 -7.93 7.77 -49.45
CA SER A 447 -6.50 7.42 -49.48
C SER A 447 -5.80 7.08 -48.16
N THR A 448 -6.45 7.16 -47.00
CA THR A 448 -5.83 6.74 -45.71
C THR A 448 -6.45 5.47 -45.16
N VAL A 449 -5.67 4.38 -45.18
CA VAL A 449 -6.00 3.11 -44.51
C VAL A 449 -5.64 3.23 -43.03
N VAL A 450 -6.63 3.01 -42.16
CA VAL A 450 -6.49 3.02 -40.71
C VAL A 450 -6.94 1.66 -40.17
N PHE A 451 -6.24 1.13 -39.17
CA PHE A 451 -6.65 -0.11 -38.52
C PHE A 451 -7.68 0.16 -37.42
N LYS A 452 -8.84 -0.49 -37.53
CA LYS A 452 -9.96 -0.29 -36.60
C LYS A 452 -10.57 -1.63 -36.16
N PRO A 453 -11.24 -1.67 -35.00
CA PRO A 453 -12.05 -2.81 -34.60
C PRO A 453 -13.14 -3.10 -35.62
N ALA A 454 -13.47 -4.38 -35.84
CA ALA A 454 -14.53 -4.76 -36.79
C ALA A 454 -15.89 -4.17 -36.41
N LYS A 455 -16.15 -3.96 -35.10
CA LYS A 455 -17.38 -3.32 -34.60
C LYS A 455 -17.55 -1.87 -35.04
N ASP A 456 -16.45 -1.20 -35.37
CA ASP A 456 -16.44 0.21 -35.79
C ASP A 456 -16.37 0.32 -37.34
N CYS A 457 -16.42 -0.81 -38.05
CA CYS A 457 -16.29 -0.89 -39.49
C CYS A 457 -17.63 -1.26 -40.16
N TYR A 458 -17.80 -0.81 -41.41
CA TYR A 458 -18.91 -1.19 -42.27
C TYR A 458 -18.41 -1.87 -43.55
N LEU A 459 -19.17 -2.83 -44.06
CA LEU A 459 -18.88 -3.52 -45.31
C LEU A 459 -19.71 -2.90 -46.45
N LEU A 460 -19.08 -2.58 -47.59
CA LEU A 460 -19.80 -2.15 -48.81
C LEU A 460 -20.16 -3.36 -49.70
N PRO A 461 -21.20 -3.25 -50.54
CA PRO A 461 -21.51 -4.26 -51.55
C PRO A 461 -20.29 -4.57 -52.43
N ARG A 462 -20.07 -5.85 -52.74
CA ARG A 462 -18.81 -6.36 -53.35
C ARG A 462 -18.34 -5.61 -54.58
N ASP A 463 -19.26 -5.12 -55.40
CA ASP A 463 -18.89 -4.49 -56.67
C ASP A 463 -18.75 -2.97 -56.55
N LEU A 464 -19.02 -2.36 -55.41
CA LEU A 464 -18.97 -0.90 -55.23
C LEU A 464 -17.58 -0.44 -54.76
N PRO A 465 -16.87 0.40 -55.52
CA PRO A 465 -15.59 0.94 -55.06
C PRO A 465 -15.82 1.92 -53.91
N VAL A 466 -14.87 1.97 -52.97
CA VAL A 466 -14.94 2.88 -51.83
C VAL A 466 -14.72 4.31 -52.35
N PHE A 467 -15.77 5.13 -52.34
CA PHE A 467 -15.64 6.56 -52.55
C PHE A 467 -15.78 7.26 -51.19
N SER A 468 -14.83 8.14 -50.86
CA SER A 468 -14.59 8.69 -49.51
C SER A 468 -15.83 9.18 -48.77
N GLY A 469 -15.76 9.19 -47.42
CA GLY A 469 -16.81 9.75 -46.55
C GLY A 469 -16.37 11.03 -45.83
N TRP A 470 -17.31 11.96 -45.66
CA TRP A 470 -17.19 13.06 -44.69
C TRP A 470 -17.71 12.59 -43.33
N PHE A 471 -16.84 12.64 -42.31
CA PHE A 471 -17.06 12.35 -40.88
C PHE A 471 -17.61 10.97 -40.46
N GLY A 472 -16.75 10.20 -39.78
CA GLY A 472 -17.13 9.34 -38.64
C GLY A 472 -17.35 7.85 -38.91
N MET A 473 -17.53 7.42 -40.16
CA MET A 473 -17.69 6.00 -40.51
C MET A 473 -16.45 5.43 -41.21
N THR A 474 -15.98 4.27 -40.75
CA THR A 474 -14.85 3.55 -41.36
C THR A 474 -15.33 2.37 -42.20
N ILE A 475 -14.91 2.33 -43.48
CA ILE A 475 -15.34 1.31 -44.44
C ILE A 475 -14.23 0.27 -44.58
N LEU A 476 -14.57 -1.00 -44.39
CA LEU A 476 -13.62 -2.10 -44.45
C LEU A 476 -13.09 -2.31 -45.88
N CYS A 477 -11.79 -2.60 -46.02
CA CYS A 477 -11.17 -2.80 -47.33
C CYS A 477 -11.63 -4.13 -47.94
N ASN A 478 -12.56 -4.09 -48.90
CA ASN A 478 -13.10 -5.27 -49.58
C ASN A 478 -12.03 -6.13 -50.28
N ASP A 479 -10.92 -5.53 -50.72
CA ASP A 479 -9.80 -6.22 -51.40
C ASP A 479 -8.92 -7.03 -50.45
N HIS A 480 -9.09 -6.89 -49.13
CA HIS A 480 -8.22 -7.47 -48.11
C HIS A 480 -8.97 -8.33 -47.09
N THR A 481 -10.25 -8.62 -47.30
CA THR A 481 -11.05 -9.40 -46.33
C THR A 481 -12.11 -10.26 -47.02
N ASP A 482 -12.11 -11.56 -46.72
CA ASP A 482 -13.12 -12.48 -47.24
C ASP A 482 -14.53 -12.06 -46.76
N PRO A 483 -15.47 -11.76 -47.66
CA PRO A 483 -16.84 -11.39 -47.32
C PRO A 483 -17.60 -12.46 -46.52
N LYS A 484 -17.27 -13.76 -46.68
CA LYS A 484 -17.87 -14.82 -45.86
C LYS A 484 -17.38 -14.75 -44.40
N PHE A 485 -16.13 -14.32 -44.21
CA PHE A 485 -15.54 -14.12 -42.90
C PHE A 485 -16.06 -12.83 -42.23
N ALA A 486 -16.17 -11.73 -42.98
CA ALA A 486 -16.78 -10.49 -42.50
C ALA A 486 -18.23 -10.68 -42.02
N ALA A 487 -19.02 -11.46 -42.77
CA ALA A 487 -20.39 -11.81 -42.38
C ALA A 487 -20.44 -12.68 -41.11
N LYS A 488 -19.47 -13.59 -40.94
CA LYS A 488 -19.36 -14.46 -39.77
C LYS A 488 -18.93 -13.71 -38.50
N ILE A 489 -18.16 -12.64 -38.67
CA ILE A 489 -17.77 -11.71 -37.60
C ILE A 489 -18.88 -10.71 -37.27
N GLY A 490 -19.96 -10.65 -38.07
CA GLY A 490 -21.10 -9.78 -37.80
C GLY A 490 -20.82 -8.30 -38.08
N ILE A 491 -19.99 -8.00 -39.07
CA ILE A 491 -19.76 -6.62 -39.51
C ILE A 491 -21.01 -6.12 -40.25
N PRO A 492 -21.59 -4.96 -39.88
CA PRO A 492 -22.78 -4.44 -40.53
C PRO A 492 -22.50 -4.08 -42.00
N GLU A 493 -23.38 -4.53 -42.89
CA GLU A 493 -23.35 -4.14 -44.31
C GLU A 493 -24.03 -2.77 -44.46
N LEU A 494 -23.36 -1.84 -45.14
CA LEU A 494 -23.89 -0.52 -45.45
C LEU A 494 -24.52 -0.54 -46.83
N SER A 495 -25.80 -0.18 -46.94
CA SER A 495 -26.46 -0.17 -48.23
C SER A 495 -25.90 0.91 -49.14
N LEU A 496 -25.96 0.69 -50.46
CA LEU A 496 -25.54 1.69 -51.46
C LEU A 496 -26.24 3.05 -51.26
N LEU A 497 -27.52 3.03 -50.86
CA LEU A 497 -28.32 4.25 -50.63
C LEU A 497 -27.81 5.03 -49.41
N GLU A 498 -27.52 4.35 -48.30
CA GLU A 498 -26.97 4.97 -47.08
C GLU A 498 -25.56 5.46 -47.33
N HIS A 499 -24.73 4.66 -48.03
CA HIS A 499 -23.40 5.08 -48.40
C HIS A 499 -23.41 6.35 -49.27
N LEU A 500 -24.27 6.40 -50.30
CA LEU A 500 -24.42 7.60 -51.13
C LEU A 500 -24.91 8.81 -50.34
N ARG A 501 -25.96 8.64 -49.53
CA ARG A 501 -26.57 9.74 -48.77
C ARG A 501 -25.62 10.31 -47.72
N ASP A 502 -24.99 9.43 -46.95
CA ASP A 502 -24.29 9.80 -45.72
C ASP A 502 -22.79 10.04 -45.94
N ASN A 503 -22.17 9.44 -46.97
CA ASN A 503 -20.73 9.56 -47.22
C ASN A 503 -20.39 10.35 -48.48
N VAL A 504 -21.11 10.12 -49.59
CA VAL A 504 -20.73 10.64 -50.93
C VAL A 504 -21.35 12.02 -51.21
N LEU A 505 -22.68 12.15 -51.09
CA LEU A 505 -23.38 13.41 -51.40
C LEU A 505 -22.86 14.64 -50.62
N PRO A 506 -22.49 14.53 -49.33
CA PRO A 506 -21.95 15.65 -48.59
C PRO A 506 -20.62 16.18 -49.15
N LEU A 507 -19.82 15.33 -49.83
CA LEU A 507 -18.52 15.70 -50.41
C LEU A 507 -18.63 16.38 -51.79
N LEU A 508 -19.74 16.16 -52.51
CA LEU A 508 -19.96 16.69 -53.85
C LEU A 508 -20.27 18.20 -53.89
N GLN A 509 -20.11 18.91 -52.78
CA GLN A 509 -20.16 20.38 -52.75
C GLN A 509 -18.86 21.02 -53.28
N ILE A 510 -17.78 20.24 -53.36
CA ILE A 510 -16.48 20.62 -53.92
C ILE A 510 -16.21 19.63 -55.08
N PRO A 511 -15.74 20.05 -56.27
CA PRO A 511 -15.45 19.13 -57.36
C PRO A 511 -14.48 18.05 -56.87
N PRO A 512 -14.80 16.75 -56.98
CA PRO A 512 -13.89 15.72 -56.54
C PRO A 512 -12.67 15.71 -57.46
N SER A 513 -11.49 16.09 -56.94
CA SER A 513 -10.23 16.11 -57.70
C SER A 513 -9.67 14.70 -57.98
N VAL A 514 -10.51 13.67 -57.93
CA VAL A 514 -10.10 12.27 -57.79
C VAL A 514 -10.41 11.52 -59.08
N ALA A 515 -9.37 10.96 -59.71
CA ALA A 515 -9.44 10.18 -60.94
C ALA A 515 -10.38 8.95 -60.87
N GLU A 516 -10.81 8.56 -59.67
CA GLU A 516 -11.63 7.38 -59.36
C GLU A 516 -13.14 7.68 -59.30
N TYR A 517 -13.56 8.96 -59.29
CA TYR A 517 -14.98 9.33 -59.25
C TYR A 517 -15.79 8.87 -60.47
N PRO A 518 -15.29 8.96 -61.72
CA PRO A 518 -16.00 8.45 -62.89
C PRO A 518 -16.26 6.94 -62.79
N THR A 519 -15.26 6.17 -62.34
CA THR A 519 -15.38 4.71 -62.14
C THR A 519 -16.43 4.37 -61.07
N PHE A 520 -16.44 5.11 -59.95
CA PHE A 520 -17.47 4.98 -58.93
C PHE A 520 -18.86 5.31 -59.47
N LEU A 521 -19.00 6.43 -60.19
CA LEU A 521 -20.28 6.89 -60.75
C LEU A 521 -20.84 5.90 -61.78
N CYS A 522 -20.02 5.39 -62.70
CA CYS A 522 -20.44 4.35 -63.66
C CYS A 522 -21.02 3.12 -62.94
N LYS A 523 -20.36 2.69 -61.86
CA LYS A 523 -20.87 1.57 -61.07
C LYS A 523 -22.16 1.91 -60.34
N VAL A 524 -22.28 3.09 -59.73
CA VAL A 524 -23.54 3.54 -59.12
C VAL A 524 -24.68 3.57 -60.14
N LEU A 525 -24.42 4.05 -61.36
CA LEU A 525 -25.40 4.10 -62.45
C LEU A 525 -25.90 2.70 -62.85
N SER A 526 -25.04 1.68 -62.82
CA SER A 526 -25.45 0.29 -63.08
C SER A 526 -26.47 -0.28 -62.07
N TYR A 527 -26.57 0.31 -60.88
CA TYR A 527 -27.56 -0.07 -59.86
C TYR A 527 -28.90 0.68 -59.99
N VAL A 528 -28.99 1.72 -60.83
CA VAL A 528 -30.16 2.59 -60.95
C VAL A 528 -31.35 1.86 -61.56
N GLU A 529 -31.11 1.00 -62.55
CA GLU A 529 -32.15 0.17 -63.17
C GLU A 529 -32.87 -0.72 -62.16
N LYS A 530 -32.19 -1.09 -61.08
CA LYS A 530 -32.68 -2.02 -60.04
C LYS A 530 -33.28 -1.31 -58.83
N SER A 531 -33.20 0.02 -58.74
CA SER A 531 -33.64 0.79 -57.56
C SER A 531 -34.29 2.13 -57.94
N PRO A 532 -35.63 2.23 -57.92
CA PRO A 532 -36.36 3.47 -58.18
C PRO A 532 -35.98 4.61 -57.23
N ARG A 533 -35.63 4.28 -55.97
CA ARG A 533 -35.22 5.25 -54.95
C ARG A 533 -33.85 5.85 -55.23
N LEU A 534 -32.92 5.06 -55.76
CA LEU A 534 -31.60 5.55 -56.19
C LEU A 534 -31.76 6.57 -57.31
N CYS A 535 -32.64 6.27 -58.26
CA CYS A 535 -32.96 7.14 -59.39
C CYS A 535 -33.49 8.52 -58.94
N LEU A 536 -34.36 8.56 -57.92
CA LEU A 536 -34.85 9.82 -57.34
C LEU A 536 -33.73 10.66 -56.70
N ILE A 537 -32.81 10.04 -55.97
CA ILE A 537 -31.66 10.73 -55.36
C ILE A 537 -30.74 11.30 -56.45
N LEU A 538 -30.41 10.51 -57.48
CA LEU A 538 -29.53 10.96 -58.55
C LEU A 538 -30.13 12.11 -59.38
N LEU A 539 -31.47 12.19 -59.49
CA LEU A 539 -32.16 13.29 -60.18
C LEU A 539 -32.17 14.60 -59.37
N GLN A 540 -32.17 14.50 -58.03
CA GLN A 540 -32.30 15.66 -57.14
C GLN A 540 -30.97 16.35 -56.84
N HIS A 541 -29.85 15.66 -57.03
CA HIS A 541 -28.51 16.13 -56.67
C HIS A 541 -27.60 16.36 -57.89
N ARG A 542 -26.64 17.28 -57.76
CA ARG A 542 -25.62 17.56 -58.79
C ARG A 542 -24.48 16.54 -58.64
N ILE A 543 -24.47 15.51 -59.50
CA ILE A 543 -23.57 14.35 -59.39
C ILE A 543 -22.84 14.10 -60.72
N ILE A 544 -23.32 14.63 -61.85
CA ILE A 544 -22.73 14.33 -63.16
C ILE A 544 -21.60 15.34 -63.45
N PRO A 545 -20.34 14.90 -63.62
CA PRO A 545 -19.22 15.80 -63.87
C PRO A 545 -19.19 16.33 -65.31
N SER A 546 -18.69 17.55 -65.49
CA SER A 546 -18.33 18.11 -66.79
C SER A 546 -17.00 17.54 -67.30
N ASN A 547 -16.81 17.55 -68.62
CA ASN A 547 -15.54 17.11 -69.24
C ASN A 547 -14.38 18.11 -69.04
N GLU A 548 -14.54 19.15 -68.22
CA GLU A 548 -13.55 20.21 -68.03
C GLU A 548 -12.68 19.96 -66.80
N TRP A 549 -11.62 19.15 -66.93
CA TRP A 549 -10.62 18.99 -65.88
C TRP A 549 -9.56 20.10 -65.94
N PRO A 550 -9.15 20.73 -64.82
CA PRO A 550 -9.47 20.46 -63.40
C PRO A 550 -10.66 21.27 -62.85
N ASN A 551 -11.32 22.11 -63.66
CA ASN A 551 -12.44 22.96 -63.27
C ASN A 551 -13.80 22.25 -63.39
N CYS A 552 -13.87 20.99 -62.98
CA CYS A 552 -15.03 20.14 -63.16
C CYS A 552 -16.25 20.74 -62.43
N ARG A 553 -17.38 20.91 -63.12
CA ARG A 553 -18.66 21.31 -62.52
C ARG A 553 -19.59 20.11 -62.47
N LEU A 554 -20.33 19.98 -61.37
CA LEU A 554 -21.33 18.93 -61.21
C LEU A 554 -22.71 19.45 -61.64
N PHE A 555 -23.41 18.66 -62.44
CA PHE A 555 -24.75 18.95 -62.96
C PHE A 555 -25.76 17.92 -62.46
N ARG A 556 -27.03 18.34 -62.37
CA ARG A 556 -28.16 17.41 -62.26
C ARG A 556 -28.44 16.81 -63.62
N ALA A 557 -28.98 15.60 -63.66
CA ALA A 557 -29.39 15.00 -64.94
C ALA A 557 -30.42 15.87 -65.71
N SER A 558 -31.25 16.64 -65.00
CA SER A 558 -32.20 17.60 -65.61
C SER A 558 -31.56 18.88 -66.15
N GLU A 559 -30.29 19.15 -65.83
CA GLU A 559 -29.55 20.32 -66.31
C GLU A 559 -28.74 20.02 -67.60
N LEU A 560 -28.68 18.75 -68.03
CA LEU A 560 -27.83 18.30 -69.15
C LEU A 560 -28.53 18.31 -70.52
N TYR A 561 -29.85 18.38 -70.57
CA TYR A 561 -30.61 18.50 -71.80
C TYR A 561 -31.86 19.36 -71.59
N ASP A 562 -32.22 20.15 -72.60
CA ASP A 562 -33.44 20.94 -72.62
C ASP A 562 -34.54 20.16 -73.36
N ASP A 563 -35.48 19.60 -72.61
CA ASP A 563 -36.63 18.86 -73.14
C ASP A 563 -37.66 19.77 -73.83
N THR A 564 -37.52 21.09 -73.73
CA THR A 564 -38.35 22.06 -74.44
C THR A 564 -37.81 22.41 -75.84
N HIS A 565 -36.57 22.01 -76.16
CA HIS A 565 -35.98 22.25 -77.48
C HIS A 565 -36.39 21.14 -78.48
N PRO A 566 -37.08 21.47 -79.59
CA PRO A 566 -37.77 20.49 -80.44
C PRO A 566 -36.86 19.43 -81.08
N VAL A 567 -35.58 19.74 -81.32
CA VAL A 567 -34.59 18.79 -81.85
C VAL A 567 -34.17 17.75 -80.81
N PHE A 568 -34.06 18.12 -79.53
CA PHE A 568 -33.71 17.19 -78.46
C PHE A 568 -34.90 16.33 -78.06
N ALA A 569 -36.11 16.92 -78.05
CA ALA A 569 -37.36 16.21 -77.84
C ALA A 569 -37.62 15.13 -78.92
N SER A 570 -37.19 15.35 -80.17
CA SER A 570 -37.37 14.36 -81.26
C SER A 570 -36.29 13.28 -81.30
N VAL A 571 -35.03 13.62 -81.02
CA VAL A 571 -33.90 12.67 -81.05
C VAL A 571 -33.95 11.68 -79.88
N PHE A 572 -34.47 12.11 -78.72
CA PHE A 572 -34.56 11.28 -77.51
C PHE A 572 -35.98 10.79 -77.19
N ALA A 573 -36.93 10.95 -78.13
CA ALA A 573 -38.28 10.40 -78.00
C ALA A 573 -38.23 8.86 -77.96
N GLY A 574 -38.39 8.29 -76.76
CA GLY A 574 -38.38 6.84 -76.54
C GLY A 574 -37.08 6.26 -76.01
N ALA A 575 -36.01 7.06 -75.92
CA ALA A 575 -34.81 6.68 -75.16
C ALA A 575 -35.10 6.91 -73.67
N GLY A 576 -35.32 5.84 -72.92
CA GLY A 576 -35.32 5.90 -71.46
C GLY A 576 -34.06 6.60 -70.96
N LYS A 577 -34.17 7.32 -69.84
CA LYS A 577 -33.08 8.08 -69.21
C LYS A 577 -31.77 7.28 -69.19
N PHE A 578 -30.67 7.96 -69.52
CA PHE A 578 -29.27 7.51 -69.58
C PHE A 578 -28.89 6.81 -70.89
N VAL A 579 -28.19 7.57 -71.75
CA VAL A 579 -27.64 7.10 -73.02
C VAL A 579 -26.53 6.08 -72.75
N ASP A 580 -26.64 4.97 -73.47
CA ASP A 580 -25.77 3.81 -73.49
C ASP A 580 -24.32 4.11 -73.88
N SER A 581 -23.48 3.21 -73.39
CA SER A 581 -22.04 3.02 -73.55
C SER A 581 -21.41 3.33 -74.91
N ASN A 582 -20.20 3.89 -74.85
CA ASN A 582 -19.04 3.34 -75.56
C ASN A 582 -17.85 3.27 -74.60
#